data_AF-A0A4R3VUF1-F1
#
_entry.id   AF-A0A4R3VUF1-F1
#
_cell.length_a   1.000
_cell.length_b   1.000
_cell.length_c   1.000
_cell.angle_alpha   90.00
_cell.angle_beta   90.00
_cell.angle_gamma   90.00
#
_symmetry.space_group_name_H-M   'P 1'
#
loop_
_entity.id
_entity.type
_entity.pdbx_description
1 polymer ?
#
loop_
_entity_poly.entity_id
_entity_poly.type
_entity_poly.pdbx_seq_one_letter_code
_entity_poly.pdbx_strand_id
1 'polypeptide(L)'
;MIYYFSFLFIVSFYLFLSYKFKSTTCFFIIPVIITAVFSAVRYDAGNDFFTYYAMLNDLYYYGNLEFLPRNIITYSKSISYPQFFFIITSFLYVFCIAFLCKKNTKYPELAFLIFILFPLSYLTSFGYVRQYCAIGFFSIAAIMFLEKRFFFFILFYAIAILFHSSAFLFSFVFLLYKFFSKRLYPWYIYLIFMVIAYLSSQIVLNFSYLLGSYSSYLDEDRMIEAGKKIGYVSIIFFWFFWLGRKNLITDKARFFFNLYYVFVLVYIMLMGFGEYVVRISYYLFPAAYVTAANVIFEDKKIKMLQVSFLLLSGLFLFYTTLYLAKNNPIRDFLTNYSIYLFN
;
A
#
# COMPACT_ATOMS: atom_id res chain seq x y z
N MET A 1 -9.85 -1.05 -19.53
CA MET A 1 -10.84 -1.65 -18.62
C MET A 1 -10.93 -3.17 -18.71
N ILE A 2 -11.08 -3.76 -19.91
CA ILE A 2 -11.22 -5.23 -20.04
C ILE A 2 -10.07 -6.00 -19.40
N TYR A 3 -8.82 -5.54 -19.56
CA TYR A 3 -7.65 -6.13 -18.90
C TYR A 3 -7.79 -6.22 -17.37
N TYR A 4 -8.29 -5.17 -16.71
CA TYR A 4 -8.51 -5.16 -15.26
C TYR A 4 -9.63 -6.11 -14.82
N PHE A 5 -10.73 -6.20 -15.59
CA PHE A 5 -11.81 -7.16 -15.32
C PHE A 5 -11.31 -8.61 -15.45
N SER A 6 -10.63 -8.93 -16.55
CA SER A 6 -10.06 -10.27 -16.77
C SER A 6 -9.05 -10.61 -15.67
N PHE A 7 -8.18 -9.66 -15.31
CA PHE A 7 -7.22 -9.81 -14.23
C PHE A 7 -7.89 -10.12 -12.88
N LEU A 8 -8.86 -9.30 -12.46
CA LEU A 8 -9.56 -9.50 -11.20
C LEU A 8 -10.33 -10.81 -11.17
N PHE A 9 -10.98 -11.18 -12.28
CA PHE A 9 -11.70 -12.45 -12.38
C PHE A 9 -10.77 -13.65 -12.20
N ILE A 10 -9.66 -13.69 -12.95
CA ILE A 10 -8.68 -14.78 -12.90
C ILE A 10 -8.06 -14.89 -11.49
N VAL A 11 -7.61 -13.78 -10.92
CA VAL A 11 -7.01 -13.79 -9.57
C VAL A 11 -8.02 -14.21 -8.52
N SER A 12 -9.24 -13.69 -8.55
CA SER A 12 -10.29 -14.06 -7.60
C SER A 12 -10.65 -15.54 -7.71
N PHE A 13 -10.69 -16.09 -8.93
CA PHE A 13 -10.91 -17.51 -9.17
C PHE A 13 -9.81 -18.37 -8.51
N TYR A 14 -8.52 -18.08 -8.76
CA TYR A 14 -7.43 -18.85 -8.16
C TYR A 14 -7.34 -18.69 -6.64
N LEU A 15 -7.63 -17.50 -6.10
CA LEU A 15 -7.74 -17.30 -4.65
C LEU A 15 -8.89 -18.12 -4.05
N PHE A 16 -10.02 -18.20 -4.73
CA PHE A 16 -11.12 -19.08 -4.31
C PHE A 16 -10.71 -20.56 -4.33
N LEU A 17 -10.00 -21.02 -5.36
CA LEU A 17 -9.48 -22.39 -5.40
C LEU A 17 -8.48 -22.65 -4.26
N SER A 18 -7.56 -21.71 -3.99
CA SER A 18 -6.63 -21.79 -2.85
C SER A 18 -7.37 -21.99 -1.52
N TYR A 19 -8.38 -21.15 -1.28
CA TYR A 19 -9.21 -21.25 -0.07
C TYR A 19 -9.99 -22.57 0.02
N LYS A 20 -10.60 -23.02 -1.09
CA LYS A 20 -11.45 -24.23 -1.12
C LYS A 20 -10.64 -25.50 -0.90
N PHE A 21 -9.50 -25.63 -1.57
CA PHE A 21 -8.70 -26.85 -1.55
C PHE A 21 -7.75 -26.93 -0.35
N LYS A 22 -7.56 -25.85 0.42
CA LYS A 22 -6.81 -25.78 1.69
C LYS A 22 -5.36 -26.36 1.69
N SER A 23 -4.83 -26.80 0.55
CA SER A 23 -3.81 -27.85 0.54
C SER A 23 -2.55 -27.57 -0.29
N THR A 24 -2.45 -26.50 -1.09
CA THR A 24 -1.15 -26.22 -1.74
C THR A 24 -0.76 -24.75 -1.65
N THR A 25 0.45 -24.53 -1.13
CA THR A 25 1.18 -23.26 -1.31
C THR A 25 1.19 -22.84 -2.79
N CYS A 26 1.13 -23.81 -3.72
CA CYS A 26 1.03 -23.58 -5.15
C CYS A 26 -0.21 -22.77 -5.57
N PHE A 27 -1.42 -23.08 -5.06
CA PHE A 27 -2.63 -22.33 -5.46
C PHE A 27 -2.63 -20.88 -4.98
N PHE A 28 -1.93 -20.56 -3.89
CA PHE A 28 -1.73 -19.17 -3.48
C PHE A 28 -0.61 -18.48 -4.28
N ILE A 29 0.42 -19.21 -4.71
CA ILE A 29 1.51 -18.64 -5.52
C ILE A 29 1.03 -18.23 -6.92
N ILE A 30 0.13 -18.99 -7.54
CA ILE A 30 -0.40 -18.67 -8.87
C ILE A 30 -0.98 -17.23 -8.95
N PRO A 31 -1.96 -16.83 -8.10
CA PRO A 31 -2.49 -15.46 -8.14
C PRO A 31 -1.43 -14.41 -7.79
N VAL A 32 -0.43 -14.73 -6.97
CA VAL A 32 0.70 -13.85 -6.66
C VAL A 32 1.54 -13.59 -7.93
N ILE A 33 1.89 -14.65 -8.67
CA ILE A 33 2.62 -14.54 -9.93
C ILE A 33 1.80 -13.76 -10.96
N ILE A 34 0.50 -14.07 -11.12
CA ILE A 34 -0.39 -13.36 -12.05
C ILE A 34 -0.44 -11.87 -11.70
N THR A 35 -0.53 -11.53 -10.42
CA THR A 35 -0.53 -10.14 -9.93
C THR A 35 0.80 -9.43 -10.18
N ALA A 36 1.93 -10.11 -9.96
CA ALA A 36 3.25 -9.57 -10.27
C ALA A 36 3.43 -9.36 -11.78
N VAL A 37 3.04 -10.33 -12.61
CA VAL A 37 3.12 -10.26 -14.07
C VAL A 37 2.23 -9.16 -14.63
N PHE A 38 0.97 -9.04 -14.17
CA PHE A 38 0.07 -7.97 -14.61
C PHE A 38 0.65 -6.59 -14.31
N SER A 39 1.28 -6.40 -13.15
CA SER A 39 2.00 -5.16 -12.84
C SER A 39 3.26 -4.99 -13.70
N ALA A 40 3.99 -6.07 -13.95
CA ALA A 40 5.28 -6.08 -14.64
C ALA A 40 5.18 -5.82 -16.15
N VAL A 41 4.11 -6.24 -16.82
CA VAL A 41 3.95 -6.09 -18.29
C VAL A 41 3.21 -4.82 -18.67
N ARG A 42 2.92 -3.94 -17.72
CA ARG A 42 2.17 -2.70 -17.97
C ARG A 42 2.95 -1.77 -18.90
N TYR A 43 2.23 -1.14 -19.82
CA TYR A 43 2.66 0.03 -20.58
C TYR A 43 1.69 1.17 -20.32
N ASP A 44 2.23 2.39 -20.20
CA ASP A 44 1.43 3.61 -19.99
C ASP A 44 0.48 3.51 -18.78
N ALA A 45 0.98 2.91 -17.71
CA ALA A 45 0.25 2.80 -16.45
C ALA A 45 1.13 3.17 -15.25
N GLY A 46 0.69 4.17 -14.49
CA GLY A 46 1.41 4.77 -13.37
C GLY A 46 1.99 6.16 -13.68
N ASN A 47 1.87 7.08 -12.72
CA ASN A 47 2.46 8.43 -12.80
C ASN A 47 3.94 8.41 -13.20
N ASP A 48 4.71 7.49 -12.63
CA ASP A 48 6.14 7.43 -12.87
C ASP A 48 6.54 6.67 -14.15
N PHE A 49 5.62 6.05 -14.90
CA PHE A 49 5.99 5.13 -16.00
C PHE A 49 6.89 5.81 -17.04
N PHE A 50 6.43 6.94 -17.61
CA PHE A 50 7.22 7.67 -18.60
C PHE A 50 8.45 8.32 -18.01
N THR A 51 8.44 8.69 -16.75
CA THR A 51 9.62 9.25 -16.09
C THR A 51 10.74 8.22 -16.06
N TYR A 52 10.46 6.99 -15.63
CA TYR A 52 11.46 5.92 -15.66
C TYR A 52 11.80 5.51 -17.09
N TYR A 53 10.83 5.43 -18.00
CA TYR A 53 11.09 5.13 -19.41
C TYR A 53 12.01 6.16 -20.07
N ALA A 54 11.80 7.45 -19.80
CA ALA A 54 12.65 8.54 -20.28
C ALA A 54 14.05 8.51 -19.64
N MET A 55 14.17 8.20 -18.35
CA MET A 55 15.48 7.94 -17.72
C MET A 55 16.22 6.79 -18.40
N LEU A 56 15.50 5.72 -18.78
CA LEU A 56 16.05 4.54 -19.45
C LEU A 56 16.51 4.82 -20.89
N ASN A 57 15.95 5.85 -21.55
CA ASN A 57 16.31 6.30 -22.90
C ASN A 57 17.20 7.57 -22.89
N ASP A 58 17.90 7.85 -21.79
CA ASP A 58 18.84 8.97 -21.64
C ASP A 58 18.22 10.38 -21.80
N LEU A 59 16.90 10.49 -21.68
CA LEU A 59 16.19 11.78 -21.73
C LEU A 59 16.19 12.50 -20.37
N TYR A 60 16.39 11.77 -19.27
CA TYR A 60 16.43 12.33 -17.91
C TYR A 60 17.59 11.78 -17.06
N TYR A 61 18.17 12.67 -16.26
CA TYR A 61 19.18 12.32 -15.27
C TYR A 61 18.57 11.57 -14.08
N TYR A 62 19.18 10.45 -13.69
CA TYR A 62 18.70 9.56 -12.63
C TYR A 62 19.71 9.36 -11.49
N GLY A 63 20.80 10.15 -11.48
CA GLY A 63 21.81 10.10 -10.42
C GLY A 63 21.36 10.67 -9.07
N ASN A 64 20.15 11.23 -8.99
CA ASN A 64 19.53 11.67 -7.73
C ASN A 64 18.65 10.57 -7.09
N LEU A 65 18.42 9.45 -7.78
CA LEU A 65 17.66 8.33 -7.22
C LEU A 65 18.42 7.61 -6.11
N GLU A 66 17.71 6.93 -5.22
CA GLU A 66 18.31 6.08 -4.19
C GLU A 66 19.10 4.93 -4.81
N PHE A 67 19.96 4.33 -3.99
CA PHE A 67 20.94 3.36 -4.43
C PHE A 67 20.33 2.18 -5.21
N LEU A 68 19.29 1.51 -4.69
CA LEU A 68 18.75 0.31 -5.34
C LEU A 68 18.02 0.62 -6.66
N PRO A 69 17.07 1.58 -6.73
CA PRO A 69 16.43 1.97 -7.98
C PRO A 69 17.43 2.40 -9.05
N ARG A 70 18.46 3.17 -8.65
CA ARG A 70 19.53 3.59 -9.57
C ARG A 70 20.27 2.41 -10.17
N ASN A 71 20.67 1.44 -9.35
CA ASN A 71 21.37 0.24 -9.84
C ASN A 71 20.48 -0.62 -10.75
N ILE A 72 19.19 -0.75 -10.44
CA ILE A 72 18.26 -1.48 -11.31
C ILE A 72 18.15 -0.78 -12.67
N ILE A 73 18.00 0.56 -12.70
CA ILE A 73 17.97 1.34 -13.95
C ILE A 73 19.28 1.19 -14.73
N THR A 74 20.43 1.32 -14.08
CA THR A 74 21.74 1.14 -14.73
C THR A 74 21.86 -0.25 -15.35
N TYR A 75 21.40 -1.29 -14.65
CA TYR A 75 21.40 -2.65 -15.18
C TYR A 75 20.41 -2.82 -16.35
N SER A 76 19.18 -2.30 -16.22
CA SER A 76 18.19 -2.27 -17.31
C SER A 76 18.75 -1.64 -18.58
N LYS A 77 19.54 -0.57 -18.45
CA LYS A 77 20.25 0.06 -19.57
C LYS A 77 21.33 -0.84 -20.15
N SER A 78 22.17 -1.46 -19.32
CA SER A 78 23.25 -2.33 -19.81
C SER A 78 22.76 -3.51 -20.66
N ILE A 79 21.52 -3.96 -20.43
CA ILE A 79 20.89 -5.03 -21.21
C ILE A 79 19.93 -4.50 -22.29
N SER A 80 19.84 -3.18 -22.47
CA SER A 80 18.91 -2.51 -23.40
C SER A 80 17.44 -2.96 -23.26
N TYR A 81 17.00 -3.23 -22.03
CA TYR A 81 15.63 -3.70 -21.76
C TYR A 81 14.94 -2.84 -20.68
N PRO A 82 14.28 -1.73 -21.08
CA PRO A 82 13.65 -0.79 -20.15
C PRO A 82 12.59 -1.43 -19.24
N GLN A 83 11.84 -2.40 -19.77
CA GLN A 83 10.79 -3.09 -19.01
C GLN A 83 11.34 -3.90 -17.82
N PHE A 84 12.63 -4.23 -17.82
CA PHE A 84 13.29 -4.94 -16.72
C PHE A 84 13.09 -4.25 -15.37
N PHE A 85 13.14 -2.91 -15.33
CA PHE A 85 12.93 -2.14 -14.11
C PHE A 85 11.54 -2.41 -13.51
N PHE A 86 10.50 -2.38 -14.36
CA PHE A 86 9.12 -2.63 -13.93
C PHE A 86 8.88 -4.10 -13.55
N ILE A 87 9.55 -5.04 -14.22
CA ILE A 87 9.50 -6.46 -13.86
C ILE A 87 10.05 -6.65 -12.45
N ILE A 88 11.30 -6.24 -12.19
CA ILE A 88 11.93 -6.45 -10.88
C ILE A 88 11.13 -5.78 -9.76
N THR A 89 10.79 -4.51 -9.93
CA THR A 89 10.06 -3.74 -8.89
C THR A 89 8.67 -4.32 -8.61
N SER A 90 7.93 -4.76 -9.63
CA SER A 90 6.62 -5.39 -9.47
C SER A 90 6.70 -6.71 -8.72
N PHE A 91 7.68 -7.57 -9.06
CA PHE A 91 7.87 -8.83 -8.36
C PHE A 91 8.30 -8.59 -6.91
N LEU A 92 9.27 -7.70 -6.66
CA LEU A 92 9.71 -7.38 -5.30
C LEU A 92 8.54 -6.91 -4.42
N TYR A 93 7.74 -5.95 -4.89
CA TYR A 93 6.62 -5.44 -4.12
C TYR A 93 5.56 -6.53 -3.86
N VAL A 94 5.05 -7.17 -4.91
CA VAL A 94 3.94 -8.13 -4.81
C VAL A 94 4.32 -9.34 -3.94
N PHE A 95 5.54 -9.87 -4.07
CA PHE A 95 6.00 -10.98 -3.24
C PHE A 95 6.16 -10.58 -1.76
N CYS A 96 6.64 -9.37 -1.47
CA CYS A 96 6.71 -8.88 -0.09
C CYS A 96 5.32 -8.81 0.56
N ILE A 97 4.33 -8.30 -0.17
CA ILE A 97 2.95 -8.19 0.34
C ILE A 97 2.29 -9.57 0.47
N ALA A 98 2.50 -10.46 -0.50
CA ALA A 98 2.05 -11.85 -0.41
C ALA A 98 2.63 -12.56 0.82
N PHE A 99 3.91 -12.36 1.11
CA PHE A 99 4.55 -12.88 2.31
C PHE A 99 3.92 -12.33 3.59
N LEU A 100 3.64 -11.02 3.65
CA LEU A 100 2.95 -10.40 4.79
C LEU A 100 1.56 -10.99 5.01
N CYS A 101 0.76 -11.14 3.94
CA CYS A 101 -0.57 -11.73 3.99
C CYS A 101 -0.52 -13.16 4.52
N LYS A 102 0.35 -14.01 3.97
CA LYS A 102 0.47 -15.42 4.35
C LYS A 102 0.94 -15.62 5.79
N LYS A 103 1.82 -14.75 6.29
CA LYS A 103 2.48 -14.94 7.59
C LYS A 103 1.66 -14.39 8.77
N ASN A 104 0.83 -13.36 8.56
CA ASN A 104 0.21 -12.61 9.66
C ASN A 104 -1.32 -12.59 9.64
N THR A 105 -1.96 -13.37 8.77
CA THR A 105 -3.43 -13.38 8.67
C THR A 105 -4.02 -14.77 8.82
N LYS A 106 -5.23 -14.83 9.36
CA LYS A 106 -6.04 -16.06 9.40
C LYS A 106 -6.56 -16.47 8.03
N TYR A 107 -6.80 -15.50 7.15
CA TYR A 107 -7.33 -15.69 5.80
C TYR A 107 -6.42 -15.02 4.74
N PRO A 108 -5.29 -15.66 4.39
CA PRO A 108 -4.31 -15.09 3.45
C PRO A 108 -4.90 -14.71 2.09
N GLU A 109 -5.81 -15.52 1.56
CA GLU A 109 -6.45 -15.29 0.27
C GLU A 109 -7.28 -14.00 0.29
N LEU A 110 -8.03 -13.77 1.37
CA LEU A 110 -8.82 -12.57 1.55
C LEU A 110 -7.93 -11.35 1.77
N ALA A 111 -6.88 -11.46 2.58
CA ALA A 111 -5.93 -10.38 2.79
C ALA A 111 -5.26 -9.94 1.47
N PHE A 112 -4.85 -10.91 0.64
CA PHE A 112 -4.25 -10.65 -0.66
C PHE A 112 -5.25 -10.05 -1.65
N LEU A 113 -6.52 -10.51 -1.64
CA LEU A 113 -7.57 -9.89 -2.45
C LEU A 113 -7.85 -8.44 -2.03
N ILE A 114 -7.87 -8.15 -0.73
CA ILE A 114 -8.02 -6.79 -0.20
C ILE A 114 -6.84 -5.90 -0.61
N PHE A 115 -5.61 -6.43 -0.60
CA PHE A 115 -4.43 -5.75 -1.15
C PHE A 115 -4.65 -5.33 -2.62
N ILE A 116 -5.28 -6.18 -3.43
CA ILE A 116 -5.55 -5.84 -4.84
C ILE A 116 -6.65 -4.78 -4.95
N LEU A 117 -7.72 -4.90 -4.16
CA LEU A 117 -8.92 -4.09 -4.28
C LEU A 117 -8.80 -2.69 -3.65
N PHE A 118 -7.98 -2.52 -2.61
CA PHE A 118 -7.90 -1.24 -1.89
C PHE A 118 -7.12 -0.18 -2.69
N PRO A 119 -7.62 1.07 -2.74
CA PRO A 119 -7.13 2.09 -3.67
C PRO A 119 -5.65 2.47 -3.43
N LEU A 120 -5.20 2.57 -2.17
CA LEU A 120 -3.81 2.92 -1.80
C LEU A 120 -2.83 1.75 -1.86
N SER A 121 -3.15 0.71 -2.62
CA SER A 121 -2.40 -0.53 -2.61
C SER A 121 -1.94 -0.89 -4.01
N TYR A 122 -2.48 -1.96 -4.62
CA TYR A 122 -1.97 -2.48 -5.89
C TYR A 122 -1.99 -1.47 -7.05
N LEU A 123 -3.12 -0.77 -7.29
CA LEU A 123 -3.17 0.20 -8.39
C LEU A 123 -2.22 1.39 -8.17
N THR A 124 -2.14 1.88 -6.93
CA THR A 124 -1.27 3.01 -6.59
C THR A 124 0.21 2.64 -6.69
N SER A 125 0.58 1.36 -6.55
CA SER A 125 1.97 0.92 -6.75
C SER A 125 2.45 1.09 -8.20
N PHE A 126 1.55 1.26 -9.17
CA PHE A 126 1.94 1.57 -10.54
C PHE A 126 2.54 2.97 -10.63
N GLY A 127 1.99 3.91 -9.84
CA GLY A 127 2.35 5.32 -9.84
C GLY A 127 3.54 5.69 -8.97
N TYR A 128 3.81 4.97 -7.86
CA TYR A 128 4.89 5.31 -6.92
C TYR A 128 5.84 4.13 -6.70
N VAL A 129 6.49 3.70 -7.78
CA VAL A 129 7.18 2.40 -7.88
C VAL A 129 8.24 2.22 -6.78
N ARG A 130 9.16 3.19 -6.62
CA ARG A 130 10.23 3.14 -5.62
C ARG A 130 9.69 3.06 -4.19
N GLN A 131 8.73 3.93 -3.88
CA GLN A 131 8.11 3.99 -2.56
C GLN A 131 7.43 2.65 -2.25
N TYR A 132 6.67 2.07 -3.18
CA TYR A 132 5.95 0.82 -2.93
C TYR A 132 6.89 -0.38 -2.76
N CYS A 133 8.02 -0.44 -3.48
CA CYS A 133 9.07 -1.43 -3.15
C CYS A 133 9.57 -1.26 -1.70
N ALA A 134 9.84 -0.03 -1.26
CA ALA A 134 10.22 0.24 0.12
C ALA A 134 9.13 -0.15 1.13
N ILE A 135 7.85 0.09 0.83
CA ILE A 135 6.70 -0.34 1.65
C ILE A 135 6.65 -1.88 1.78
N GLY A 136 6.91 -2.60 0.68
CA GLY A 136 7.00 -4.06 0.69
C GLY A 136 8.10 -4.56 1.63
N PHE A 137 9.32 -4.03 1.49
CA PHE A 137 10.43 -4.43 2.35
C PHE A 137 10.27 -3.98 3.80
N PHE A 138 9.71 -2.79 4.05
CA PHE A 138 9.34 -2.32 5.39
C PHE A 138 8.34 -3.27 6.05
N SER A 139 7.36 -3.77 5.28
CA SER A 139 6.41 -4.77 5.75
C SER A 139 7.09 -6.07 6.17
N ILE A 140 8.06 -6.59 5.39
CA ILE A 140 8.85 -7.76 5.78
C ILE A 140 9.68 -7.47 7.04
N ALA A 141 10.33 -6.31 7.11
CA ALA A 141 11.12 -5.90 8.26
C ALA A 141 10.28 -5.92 9.55
N ALA A 142 9.04 -5.41 9.50
CA ALA A 142 8.11 -5.47 10.62
C ALA A 142 7.81 -6.90 11.06
N ILE A 143 7.63 -7.84 10.13
CA ILE A 143 7.44 -9.26 10.46
C ILE A 143 8.67 -9.83 11.16
N MET A 144 9.86 -9.60 10.60
CA MET A 144 11.11 -10.13 11.16
C MET A 144 11.37 -9.56 12.56
N PHE A 145 11.05 -8.29 12.77
CA PHE A 145 11.11 -7.65 14.09
C PHE A 145 10.16 -8.33 15.09
N LEU A 146 8.89 -8.54 14.72
CA LEU A 146 7.90 -9.22 15.56
C LEU A 146 8.26 -10.69 15.85
N GLU A 147 9.06 -11.33 14.98
CA GLU A 147 9.59 -12.68 15.14
C GLU A 147 10.94 -12.73 15.88
N LYS A 148 11.43 -11.59 16.38
CA LYS A 148 12.74 -11.45 17.05
C LYS A 148 13.92 -11.88 16.16
N ARG A 149 13.74 -11.87 14.84
CA ARG A 149 14.77 -12.18 13.84
C ARG A 149 15.52 -10.89 13.47
N PHE A 150 16.28 -10.34 14.42
CA PHE A 150 16.84 -8.99 14.33
C PHE A 150 17.80 -8.78 13.14
N PHE A 151 18.60 -9.78 12.78
CA PHE A 151 19.47 -9.70 11.60
C PHE A 151 18.65 -9.45 10.33
N PHE A 152 17.62 -10.26 10.09
CA PHE A 152 16.74 -10.10 8.93
C PHE A 152 15.92 -8.82 8.99
N PHE A 153 15.52 -8.39 10.19
CA PHE A 153 14.90 -7.07 10.37
C PHE A 153 15.81 -5.94 9.88
N ILE A 154 17.06 -5.89 10.35
CA ILE A 154 18.03 -4.85 9.94
C ILE A 154 18.26 -4.92 8.43
N LEU A 155 18.45 -6.11 7.88
CA LEU A 155 18.66 -6.32 6.45
C LEU A 155 17.50 -5.77 5.60
N PHE A 156 16.27 -6.20 5.86
CA PHE A 156 15.11 -5.76 5.08
C PHE A 156 14.76 -4.29 5.32
N TYR A 157 15.01 -3.77 6.53
CA TYR A 157 14.81 -2.37 6.82
C TYR A 157 15.82 -1.48 6.08
N ALA A 158 17.09 -1.88 6.03
CA ALA A 158 18.11 -1.20 5.23
C ALA A 158 17.75 -1.22 3.74
N ILE A 159 17.29 -2.36 3.21
CA ILE A 159 16.81 -2.46 1.83
C ILE A 159 15.64 -1.49 1.57
N ALA A 160 14.69 -1.37 2.50
CA ALA A 160 13.58 -0.42 2.37
C ALA A 160 14.08 1.03 2.25
N ILE A 161 15.04 1.44 3.09
CA ILE A 161 15.66 2.78 3.05
C ILE A 161 16.42 2.99 1.73
N LEU A 162 17.14 1.97 1.24
CA LEU A 162 17.88 2.03 -0.02
C LEU A 162 16.97 2.08 -1.26
N PHE A 163 15.71 1.65 -1.15
CA PHE A 163 14.68 1.87 -2.17
C PHE A 163 14.05 3.25 -2.10
N HIS A 164 13.81 3.75 -0.88
CA HIS A 164 13.23 5.06 -0.67
C HIS A 164 13.50 5.54 0.76
N SER A 165 14.23 6.65 0.89
CA SER A 165 14.77 7.13 2.17
C SER A 165 13.71 7.46 3.22
N SER A 166 12.48 7.83 2.79
CA SER A 166 11.38 8.13 3.71
C SER A 166 10.95 6.94 4.58
N ALA A 167 11.37 5.70 4.26
CA ALA A 167 11.16 4.54 5.12
C ALA A 167 11.75 4.78 6.52
N PHE A 168 12.84 5.55 6.62
CA PHE A 168 13.50 5.88 7.88
C PHE A 168 12.59 6.60 8.87
N LEU A 169 11.65 7.42 8.37
CA LEU A 169 10.71 8.18 9.19
C LEU A 169 9.81 7.28 10.04
N PHE A 170 9.63 6.02 9.65
CA PHE A 170 8.81 5.06 10.38
C PHE A 170 9.59 4.20 11.39
N SER A 171 10.86 4.55 11.69
CA SER A 171 11.64 3.93 12.77
C SER A 171 10.91 3.94 14.11
N PHE A 172 10.12 4.99 14.38
CA PHE A 172 9.36 5.12 15.63
C PHE A 172 8.38 3.96 15.86
N VAL A 173 7.89 3.32 14.79
CA VAL A 173 7.00 2.16 14.89
C VAL A 173 7.65 1.02 15.67
N PHE A 174 8.95 0.79 15.43
CA PHE A 174 9.71 -0.26 16.11
C PHE A 174 10.10 0.16 17.54
N LEU A 175 10.41 1.44 17.77
CA LEU A 175 10.69 1.97 19.10
C LEU A 175 9.47 1.87 20.02
N LEU A 176 8.28 2.18 19.48
CA LEU A 176 7.01 2.17 20.21
C LEU A 176 6.28 0.82 20.13
N TYR A 177 6.95 -0.26 19.72
CA TYR A 177 6.28 -1.55 19.47
C TYR A 177 5.50 -2.05 20.69
N LYS A 178 6.05 -1.91 21.91
CA LYS A 178 5.40 -2.35 23.15
C LYS A 178 4.08 -1.62 23.38
N PHE A 179 4.00 -0.36 22.98
CA PHE A 179 2.78 0.45 23.10
C PHE A 179 1.72 0.00 22.10
N PHE A 180 2.14 -0.40 20.89
CA PHE A 180 1.24 -0.87 19.84
C PHE A 180 0.83 -2.36 19.97
N SER A 181 1.64 -3.22 20.57
CA SER A 181 1.38 -4.67 20.59
C SER A 181 0.64 -5.16 21.84
N LYS A 182 0.81 -4.49 23.00
CA LYS A 182 0.38 -5.03 24.30
C LYS A 182 -1.11 -4.91 24.59
N ARG A 183 -1.80 -3.91 24.03
CA ARG A 183 -3.20 -3.64 24.36
C ARG A 183 -3.96 -3.01 23.20
N LEU A 184 -5.26 -3.24 23.22
CA LEU A 184 -6.22 -2.42 22.50
C LEU A 184 -6.71 -1.32 23.43
N TYR A 185 -7.01 -0.17 22.86
CA TYR A 185 -7.48 0.98 23.62
C TYR A 185 -9.03 1.06 23.56
N PRO A 186 -9.68 1.66 24.55
CA PRO A 186 -11.09 2.04 24.44
C PRO A 186 -11.33 2.98 23.25
N TRP A 187 -12.54 2.95 22.67
CA TRP A 187 -12.87 3.75 21.47
C TRP A 187 -12.61 5.25 21.63
N TYR A 188 -12.89 5.80 22.82
CA TYR A 188 -12.74 7.23 23.07
C TYR A 188 -11.29 7.68 22.97
N ILE A 189 -10.31 6.81 23.28
CA ILE A 189 -8.88 7.14 23.10
C ILE A 189 -8.57 7.28 21.61
N TYR A 190 -9.05 6.34 20.78
CA TYR A 190 -8.89 6.42 19.33
C TYR A 190 -9.58 7.67 18.76
N LEU A 191 -10.77 8.01 19.26
CA LEU A 191 -11.47 9.21 18.80
C LEU A 191 -10.73 10.50 19.18
N ILE A 192 -10.29 10.63 20.43
CA ILE A 192 -9.58 11.81 20.93
C ILE A 192 -8.33 12.09 20.10
N PHE A 193 -7.51 11.08 19.84
CA PHE A 193 -6.30 11.26 19.04
C PHE A 193 -6.59 11.54 17.56
N MET A 194 -7.68 11.02 16.98
CA MET A 194 -8.12 11.44 15.64
C MET A 194 -8.52 12.91 15.60
N VAL A 195 -9.24 13.40 16.61
CA VAL A 195 -9.61 14.82 16.73
C VAL A 195 -8.36 15.68 16.90
N ILE A 196 -7.42 15.27 17.76
CA ILE A 196 -6.13 15.97 17.92
C ILE A 196 -5.37 16.02 16.60
N ALA A 197 -5.28 14.90 15.86
CA ALA A 197 -4.60 14.86 14.56
C ALA A 197 -5.25 15.78 13.52
N TYR A 198 -6.59 15.85 13.52
CA TYR A 198 -7.32 16.78 12.67
C TYR A 198 -7.02 18.25 13.03
N LEU A 199 -7.09 18.60 14.30
CA LEU A 199 -6.81 19.95 14.79
C LEU A 199 -5.33 20.34 14.60
N SER A 200 -4.41 19.39 14.68
CA SER A 200 -2.98 19.64 14.49
C SER A 200 -2.60 19.89 13.02
N SER A 201 -3.46 19.54 12.06
CA SER A 201 -3.17 19.74 10.63
C SER A 201 -2.81 21.19 10.30
N GLN A 202 -3.55 22.16 10.85
CA GLN A 202 -3.29 23.59 10.66
C GLN A 202 -1.96 24.04 11.29
N ILE A 203 -1.61 23.46 12.44
CA ILE A 203 -0.34 23.75 13.10
C ILE A 203 0.81 23.27 12.22
N VAL A 204 0.74 22.04 11.71
CA VAL A 204 1.76 21.50 10.80
C VAL A 204 1.84 22.36 9.54
N LEU A 205 0.71 22.81 8.96
CA LEU A 205 0.69 23.68 7.78
C LEU A 205 1.47 24.98 8.03
N ASN A 206 1.16 25.66 9.13
CA ASN A 206 1.80 26.91 9.50
C ASN A 206 3.32 26.73 9.74
N PHE A 207 3.72 25.64 10.41
CA PHE A 207 5.14 25.32 10.60
C PHE A 207 5.85 25.01 9.29
N SER A 208 5.21 24.30 8.36
CA SER A 208 5.79 24.01 7.03
C SER A 208 6.03 25.29 6.23
N TYR A 209 5.08 26.24 6.25
CA TYR A 209 5.28 27.55 5.62
C TYR A 209 6.46 28.32 6.22
N LEU A 210 6.58 28.35 7.56
CA LEU A 210 7.66 29.05 8.25
C LEU A 210 9.06 28.47 7.94
N LEU A 211 9.16 27.17 7.70
CA LEU A 211 10.43 26.51 7.38
C LEU A 211 10.89 26.73 5.93
N GLY A 212 10.06 27.36 5.07
CA GLY A 212 10.35 27.64 3.66
C GLY A 212 10.55 26.41 2.77
N SER A 213 10.61 25.22 3.37
CA SER A 213 10.68 23.93 2.73
C SER A 213 9.26 23.50 2.37
N TYR A 214 9.06 22.95 1.18
CA TYR A 214 7.76 22.49 0.66
C TYR A 214 6.78 23.57 0.15
N SER A 215 7.18 24.84 0.03
CA SER A 215 6.34 25.90 -0.57
C SER A 215 5.78 25.51 -1.95
N SER A 216 6.58 24.82 -2.77
CA SER A 216 6.18 24.30 -4.09
C SER A 216 5.08 23.22 -4.06
N TYR A 217 4.82 22.61 -2.90
CA TYR A 217 3.74 21.63 -2.69
C TYR A 217 2.52 22.26 -2.00
N LEU A 218 2.65 23.49 -1.51
CA LEU A 218 1.64 24.22 -0.74
C LEU A 218 0.88 25.27 -1.57
N ASP A 219 1.24 25.48 -2.84
CA ASP A 219 0.49 26.35 -3.75
C ASP A 219 -1.00 25.96 -3.79
N GLU A 220 -1.88 26.94 -3.51
CA GLU A 220 -3.32 26.76 -3.33
C GLU A 220 -4.00 26.07 -4.52
N ASP A 221 -3.51 26.29 -5.74
CA ASP A 221 -4.03 25.66 -6.97
C ASP A 221 -3.80 24.14 -7.04
N ARG A 222 -2.89 23.59 -6.22
CA ARG A 222 -2.57 22.16 -6.13
C ARG A 222 -3.14 21.48 -4.88
N MET A 223 -3.86 22.20 -4.03
CA MET A 223 -4.58 21.65 -2.88
C MET A 223 -5.84 20.88 -3.33
N ILE A 224 -5.61 19.75 -4.00
CA ILE A 224 -6.66 18.92 -4.62
C ILE A 224 -7.47 18.20 -3.53
N GLU A 225 -8.80 18.32 -3.55
CA GLU A 225 -9.75 17.64 -2.65
C GLU A 225 -9.65 16.11 -2.64
N ALA A 226 -9.04 15.51 -3.66
CA ALA A 226 -8.94 14.06 -3.85
C ALA A 226 -8.31 13.33 -2.64
N GLY A 227 -7.34 13.96 -1.97
CA GLY A 227 -6.71 13.38 -0.77
C GLY A 227 -7.70 13.18 0.39
N LYS A 228 -8.67 14.08 0.57
CA LYS A 228 -9.63 13.99 1.70
C LYS A 228 -10.55 12.77 1.58
N LYS A 229 -10.98 12.41 0.36
CA LYS A 229 -11.90 11.30 0.10
C LYS A 229 -11.36 9.97 0.62
N ILE A 230 -10.09 9.69 0.35
CA ILE A 230 -9.42 8.46 0.79
C ILE A 230 -9.21 8.47 2.32
N GLY A 231 -8.98 9.64 2.92
CA GLY A 231 -8.93 9.80 4.38
C GLY A 231 -10.25 9.38 5.04
N TYR A 232 -11.39 9.84 4.53
CA TYR A 232 -12.70 9.44 5.05
C TYR A 232 -12.97 7.94 4.90
N VAL A 233 -12.63 7.34 3.75
CA VAL A 233 -12.74 5.89 3.54
C VAL A 233 -11.88 5.13 4.56
N SER A 234 -10.68 5.63 4.86
CA SER A 234 -9.79 5.02 5.84
C SER A 234 -10.33 5.09 7.27
N ILE A 235 -11.00 6.18 7.65
CA ILE A 235 -11.69 6.31 8.94
C ILE A 235 -12.84 5.31 9.04
N ILE A 236 -13.65 5.19 7.98
CA ILE A 236 -14.76 4.23 7.94
C ILE A 236 -14.25 2.80 8.12
N PHE A 237 -13.19 2.42 7.39
CA PHE A 237 -12.58 1.10 7.55
C PHE A 237 -11.98 0.88 8.94
N PHE A 238 -11.38 1.91 9.55
CA PHE A 238 -10.89 1.79 10.92
C PHE A 238 -12.02 1.46 11.91
N TRP A 239 -13.14 2.16 11.84
CA TRP A 239 -14.28 1.88 12.70
C TRP A 239 -14.90 0.51 12.42
N PHE A 240 -14.98 0.11 11.15
CA PHE A 240 -15.38 -1.25 10.77
C PHE A 240 -14.44 -2.31 11.39
N PHE A 241 -13.13 -2.13 11.33
CA PHE A 241 -12.16 -3.03 11.96
C PHE A 241 -12.27 -3.01 13.48
N TRP A 242 -12.54 -1.85 14.07
CA TRP A 242 -12.70 -1.70 15.50
C TRP A 242 -13.87 -2.54 16.02
N LEU A 243 -14.97 -2.68 15.27
CA LEU A 243 -16.10 -3.56 15.64
C LEU A 243 -15.66 -5.02 15.81
N GLY A 244 -14.77 -5.51 14.96
CA GLY A 244 -14.22 -6.87 15.01
C GLY A 244 -12.97 -7.04 15.87
N ARG A 245 -12.53 -6.00 16.59
CA ARG A 245 -11.26 -6.01 17.36
C ARG A 245 -11.15 -7.11 18.42
N LYS A 246 -12.28 -7.65 18.88
CA LYS A 246 -12.31 -8.74 19.88
C LYS A 246 -11.61 -10.00 19.36
N ASN A 247 -11.49 -10.17 18.04
CA ASN A 247 -10.81 -11.29 17.40
C ASN A 247 -9.27 -11.12 17.37
N LEU A 248 -8.74 -9.95 17.76
CA LEU A 248 -7.31 -9.64 17.76
C LEU A 248 -6.63 -10.13 19.05
N ILE A 249 -6.46 -11.46 19.14
CA ILE A 249 -5.96 -12.12 20.35
C ILE A 249 -4.43 -12.04 20.48
N THR A 250 -3.70 -12.02 19.36
CA THR A 250 -2.23 -12.05 19.36
C THR A 250 -1.61 -10.65 19.40
N ASP A 251 -0.42 -10.53 19.99
CA ASP A 251 0.38 -9.29 19.98
C ASP A 251 0.63 -8.77 18.56
N LYS A 252 0.86 -9.69 17.60
CA LYS A 252 1.04 -9.34 16.19
C LYS A 252 -0.22 -8.72 15.59
N ALA A 253 -1.38 -9.34 15.82
CA ALA A 253 -2.66 -8.83 15.30
C ALA A 253 -2.99 -7.45 15.89
N ARG A 254 -2.76 -7.26 17.20
CA ARG A 254 -2.95 -5.96 17.88
C ARG A 254 -1.98 -4.89 17.36
N PHE A 255 -0.73 -5.28 17.11
CA PHE A 255 0.26 -4.40 16.51
C PHE A 255 -0.19 -3.88 15.15
N PHE A 256 -0.62 -4.76 14.22
CA PHE A 256 -1.10 -4.32 12.91
C PHE A 256 -2.37 -3.47 13.01
N PHE A 257 -3.32 -3.81 13.89
CA PHE A 257 -4.50 -2.96 14.11
C PHE A 257 -4.12 -1.52 14.55
N ASN A 258 -3.24 -1.41 15.55
CA ASN A 258 -2.76 -0.11 16.01
C ASN A 258 -1.87 0.58 14.97
N LEU A 259 -1.15 -0.16 14.13
CA LEU A 259 -0.37 0.40 13.02
C LEU A 259 -1.28 1.02 11.95
N TYR A 260 -2.40 0.36 11.63
CA TYR A 260 -3.42 0.93 10.75
C TYR A 260 -4.09 2.17 11.37
N TYR A 261 -4.24 2.20 12.68
CA TYR A 261 -4.68 3.41 13.36
C TYR A 261 -3.68 4.57 13.23
N VAL A 262 -2.38 4.31 13.38
CA VAL A 262 -1.33 5.32 13.14
C VAL A 262 -1.34 5.78 11.69
N PHE A 263 -1.56 4.88 10.72
CA PHE A 263 -1.81 5.27 9.33
C PHE A 263 -2.93 6.31 9.24
N VAL A 264 -4.09 6.05 9.84
CA VAL A 264 -5.23 6.97 9.83
C VAL A 264 -4.88 8.31 10.49
N LEU A 265 -4.17 8.30 11.62
CA LEU A 265 -3.75 9.54 12.28
C LEU A 265 -2.84 10.40 11.40
N VAL A 266 -1.79 9.80 10.84
CA VAL A 266 -0.85 10.52 9.97
C VAL A 266 -1.58 11.00 8.71
N TYR A 267 -2.50 10.20 8.17
CA TYR A 267 -3.30 10.58 7.01
C TYR A 267 -4.18 11.80 7.32
N ILE A 268 -4.95 11.78 8.42
CA ILE A 268 -5.82 12.89 8.84
C ILE A 268 -5.01 14.16 9.07
N MET A 269 -3.86 14.04 9.73
CA MET A 269 -2.97 15.17 10.00
C MET A 269 -2.47 15.82 8.71
N LEU A 270 -2.26 15.02 7.66
CA LEU A 270 -1.66 15.47 6.40
C LEU A 270 -2.65 15.70 5.27
N MET A 271 -3.93 15.30 5.39
CA MET A 271 -4.88 15.38 4.26
C MET A 271 -5.17 16.80 3.78
N GLY A 272 -4.87 17.80 4.60
CA GLY A 272 -4.92 19.22 4.22
C GLY A 272 -3.83 19.65 3.23
N PHE A 273 -2.72 18.90 3.11
CA PHE A 273 -1.54 19.25 2.30
C PHE A 273 -1.61 18.71 0.86
N GLY A 274 -2.68 18.00 0.51
CA GLY A 274 -2.80 17.32 -0.79
C GLY A 274 -2.13 15.95 -0.83
N GLU A 275 -2.33 15.22 -1.94
CA GLU A 275 -1.98 13.80 -2.05
C GLU A 275 -0.49 13.52 -1.88
N TYR A 276 0.38 14.38 -2.44
CA TYR A 276 1.85 14.19 -2.42
C TYR A 276 2.41 14.03 -1.01
N VAL A 277 1.97 14.86 -0.06
CA VAL A 277 2.45 14.82 1.32
C VAL A 277 1.84 13.64 2.06
N VAL A 278 0.55 13.39 1.84
CA VAL A 278 -0.21 12.31 2.50
C VAL A 278 0.36 10.93 2.18
N ARG A 279 0.97 10.74 1.01
CA ARG A 279 1.63 9.48 0.59
C ARG A 279 2.63 8.95 1.59
N ILE A 280 3.24 9.80 2.42
CA ILE A 280 4.15 9.35 3.47
C ILE A 280 3.49 8.30 4.37
N SER A 281 2.19 8.44 4.67
CA SER A 281 1.44 7.52 5.51
C SER A 281 1.34 6.11 4.90
N TYR A 282 1.52 5.94 3.59
CA TYR A 282 1.22 4.68 2.88
C TYR A 282 2.11 3.52 3.32
N TYR A 283 3.27 3.80 3.94
CA TYR A 283 4.10 2.78 4.60
C TYR A 283 3.36 1.96 5.64
N LEU A 284 2.33 2.54 6.25
CA LEU A 284 1.55 1.93 7.31
C LEU A 284 0.24 1.32 6.79
N PHE A 285 -0.18 1.65 5.56
CA PHE A 285 -1.37 1.11 4.93
C PHE A 285 -1.39 -0.42 4.78
N PRO A 286 -0.25 -1.11 4.57
CA PRO A 286 -0.15 -2.56 4.70
C PRO A 286 -0.87 -3.21 5.88
N ALA A 287 -0.93 -2.49 7.00
CA ALA A 287 -1.62 -2.97 8.18
C ALA A 287 -3.13 -3.15 7.97
N ALA A 288 -3.74 -2.46 7.00
CA ALA A 288 -5.16 -2.53 6.68
C ALA A 288 -5.60 -3.93 6.24
N TYR A 289 -4.91 -4.54 5.27
CA TYR A 289 -5.30 -5.87 4.78
C TYR A 289 -5.02 -6.97 5.80
N VAL A 290 -3.97 -6.82 6.62
CA VAL A 290 -3.70 -7.75 7.72
C VAL A 290 -4.81 -7.67 8.77
N THR A 291 -5.17 -6.46 9.15
CA THR A 291 -6.23 -6.19 10.12
C THR A 291 -7.56 -6.70 9.61
N ALA A 292 -7.94 -6.37 8.37
CA ALA A 292 -9.20 -6.76 7.76
C ALA A 292 -9.43 -8.27 7.81
N ALA A 293 -8.40 -9.08 7.54
CA ALA A 293 -8.49 -10.53 7.60
C ALA A 293 -8.55 -11.11 9.02
N ASN A 294 -8.01 -10.39 10.03
CA ASN A 294 -7.95 -10.88 11.41
C ASN A 294 -9.13 -10.41 12.29
N VAL A 295 -9.89 -9.39 11.88
CA VAL A 295 -11.07 -8.89 12.62
C VAL A 295 -12.37 -9.63 12.27
N ILE A 296 -12.33 -10.58 11.33
CA ILE A 296 -13.49 -11.34 10.88
C ILE A 296 -14.00 -12.25 11.99
N PHE A 297 -15.31 -12.19 12.27
CA PHE A 297 -15.97 -13.05 13.24
C PHE A 297 -16.08 -14.49 12.75
N GLU A 298 -16.12 -15.45 13.68
CA GLU A 298 -16.33 -16.87 13.35
C GLU A 298 -17.80 -17.22 13.09
N ASP A 299 -18.74 -16.43 13.61
CA ASP A 299 -20.17 -16.62 13.34
C ASP A 299 -20.42 -16.56 11.82
N LYS A 300 -21.03 -17.61 11.26
CA LYS A 300 -21.17 -17.78 9.81
C LYS A 300 -21.91 -16.62 9.15
N LYS A 301 -22.97 -16.09 9.78
CA LYS A 301 -23.79 -15.00 9.20
C LYS A 301 -23.01 -13.69 9.25
N ILE A 302 -22.41 -13.37 10.41
CA ILE A 302 -21.63 -12.14 10.58
C ILE A 302 -20.39 -12.17 9.68
N LYS A 303 -19.69 -13.30 9.62
CA LYS A 303 -18.55 -13.51 8.72
C LYS A 303 -18.90 -13.22 7.28
N MET A 304 -20.00 -13.80 6.79
CA MET A 304 -20.45 -13.60 5.42
C MET A 304 -20.74 -12.12 5.17
N LEU A 305 -21.45 -11.44 6.07
CA LEU A 305 -21.72 -10.01 5.97
C LEU A 305 -20.43 -9.18 5.92
N GLN A 306 -19.46 -9.45 6.81
CA GLN A 306 -18.19 -8.73 6.85
C GLN A 306 -17.36 -8.94 5.59
N VAL A 307 -17.26 -10.19 5.11
CA VAL A 307 -16.54 -10.51 3.87
C VAL A 307 -17.22 -9.86 2.68
N SER A 308 -18.55 -9.96 2.57
CA SER A 308 -19.32 -9.29 1.51
C SER A 308 -19.13 -7.79 1.54
N PHE A 309 -19.18 -7.16 2.71
CA PHE A 309 -18.92 -5.72 2.85
C PHE A 309 -17.52 -5.35 2.35
N LEU A 310 -16.48 -6.06 2.79
CA LEU A 310 -15.09 -5.81 2.38
C LEU A 310 -14.90 -5.98 0.86
N LEU A 311 -15.48 -7.03 0.28
CA LEU A 311 -15.37 -7.28 -1.16
C LEU A 311 -16.17 -6.27 -1.98
N LEU A 312 -17.40 -5.96 -1.60
CA LEU A 312 -18.23 -5.00 -2.34
C LEU A 312 -17.66 -3.59 -2.25
N SER A 313 -17.24 -3.15 -1.06
CA SER A 313 -16.57 -1.85 -0.89
C SER A 313 -15.22 -1.81 -1.60
N GLY A 314 -14.42 -2.87 -1.54
CA GLY A 314 -13.16 -2.98 -2.28
C GLY A 314 -13.36 -2.90 -3.79
N LEU A 315 -14.30 -3.68 -4.36
CA LEU A 315 -14.64 -3.62 -5.78
C LEU A 315 -15.14 -2.24 -6.19
N PHE A 316 -16.03 -1.65 -5.38
CA PHE A 316 -16.53 -0.30 -5.61
C PHE A 316 -15.38 0.71 -5.67
N LEU A 317 -14.46 0.69 -4.69
CA LEU A 317 -13.31 1.60 -4.66
C LEU A 317 -12.35 1.35 -5.83
N PHE A 318 -12.07 0.10 -6.17
CA PHE A 318 -11.20 -0.28 -7.28
C PHE A 318 -11.74 0.25 -8.61
N TYR A 319 -13.01 -0.02 -8.93
CA TYR A 319 -13.62 0.44 -10.18
C TYR A 319 -13.90 1.93 -10.19
N THR A 320 -14.22 2.53 -9.04
CA THR A 320 -14.35 3.99 -8.95
C THR A 320 -13.01 4.66 -9.22
N THR A 321 -11.89 4.12 -8.72
CA THR A 321 -10.54 4.63 -9.02
C THR A 321 -10.27 4.58 -10.52
N LEU A 322 -10.55 3.45 -11.16
CA LEU A 322 -10.40 3.30 -12.62
C LEU A 322 -11.33 4.22 -13.43
N TYR A 323 -12.57 4.39 -12.98
CA TYR A 323 -13.56 5.25 -13.62
C TYR A 323 -13.20 6.73 -13.51
N LEU A 324 -12.81 7.19 -12.32
CA LEU A 324 -12.35 8.57 -12.09
C LEU A 324 -11.11 8.86 -12.93
N ALA A 325 -10.17 7.91 -12.98
CA ALA A 325 -9.00 8.03 -13.85
C ALA A 325 -9.43 8.21 -15.32
N LYS A 326 -10.41 7.44 -15.80
CA LYS A 326 -10.85 7.50 -17.21
C LYS A 326 -11.43 8.86 -17.59
N ASN A 327 -12.11 9.52 -16.66
CA ASN A 327 -12.82 10.76 -16.91
C ASN A 327 -11.99 12.00 -16.56
N ASN A 328 -10.75 11.83 -16.12
CA ASN A 328 -9.88 12.96 -15.83
C ASN A 328 -9.46 13.61 -17.17
N PRO A 329 -9.79 14.90 -17.40
CA PRO A 329 -9.43 15.58 -18.64
C PRO A 329 -7.91 15.78 -18.77
N ILE A 330 -7.20 15.79 -17.63
CA ILE A 330 -5.74 15.74 -17.57
C ILE A 330 -5.39 14.26 -17.40
N ARG A 331 -4.90 13.63 -18.48
CA ARG A 331 -4.53 12.19 -18.57
C ARG A 331 -4.23 11.56 -17.20
N ASP A 332 -5.10 10.67 -16.74
CA ASP A 332 -4.87 9.92 -15.51
C ASP A 332 -4.16 8.59 -15.82
N PHE A 333 -3.26 8.23 -14.92
CA PHE A 333 -2.21 7.25 -15.12
C PHE A 333 -2.68 5.79 -15.09
N LEU A 334 -3.97 5.50 -14.92
CA LEU A 334 -4.47 4.12 -14.80
C LEU A 334 -5.28 3.63 -16.01
N THR A 335 -5.55 4.47 -17.01
CA THR A 335 -6.56 4.15 -18.02
C THR A 335 -6.03 3.64 -19.34
N ASN A 336 -4.76 3.91 -19.62
CA ASN A 336 -4.09 3.49 -20.84
C ASN A 336 -3.37 2.14 -20.69
N TYR A 337 -3.69 1.40 -19.62
CA TYR A 337 -3.10 0.08 -19.40
C TYR A 337 -3.24 -0.76 -20.67
N SER A 338 -2.09 -1.05 -21.23
CA SER A 338 -1.87 -1.98 -22.32
C SER A 338 -0.68 -2.85 -21.96
N ILE A 339 -0.56 -3.98 -22.66
CA ILE A 339 0.55 -4.89 -22.45
C ILE A 339 1.73 -4.37 -23.27
N TYR A 340 2.89 -4.20 -22.63
CA TYR A 340 4.12 -3.68 -23.23
C TYR A 340 4.50 -4.37 -24.54
N LEU A 341 4.28 -5.68 -24.66
CA LEU A 341 4.60 -6.45 -25.87
C LEU A 341 3.77 -6.07 -27.11
N PHE A 342 2.69 -5.31 -26.95
CA PHE A 342 1.81 -4.89 -28.04
C PHE A 342 1.98 -3.41 -28.45
N ASN A 343 2.97 -2.70 -27.88
CA ASN A 343 3.35 -1.34 -28.24
C ASN A 343 4.84 -1.29 -28.57
#